data_AF-A0A6A7K9B0-F1
#
_entry.id   AF-A0A6A7K9B0-F1
#
_cell.length_a   1.000
_cell.length_b   1.000
_cell.length_c   1.000
_cell.angle_alpha   90.00
_cell.angle_beta   90.00
_cell.angle_gamma   90.00
#
_symmetry.space_group_name_H-M   'P 1'
#
loop_
_entity.id
_entity.type
_entity.pdbx_description
1 polymer ?
#
loop_
_entity_poly.entity_id
_entity_poly.type
_entity_poly.pdbx_seq_one_letter_code
_entity_poly.pdbx_strand_id
1 'polypeptide(L)'
;MNPNYTKALNQSIKVLKKYSIRRVPVDIMQIIQQLLDVKTYKYSELAKNRRCTIEEVIEFFGTDLGAIARNVSKSKKVRYIIYYNDTKNNTGLDRFTISHELGHYFLGHFKLITEDVLNRGGFSLRQYEAIEKETNCFARNLLSPVPLYNRIIKDPMTLQQRVMSTFDISYKASRARIDLLTNDSYRVTDEHISYFNTYEMPCFDYCCTCGNPITIKLNFCKICGGNSIKSIWNADYSSEYIWELKYVGDIKNFGRRNYMFYEGIGVDENSKAVICPTCDNQQIDEGEHCRICGEHLVNRCTNVDHYNRSDFDGPICGALLQGNARYCSHCGNPSTFLQNSLLKPWDKVKSGNEILQFLEIEELATYEIDDDDDDDLPF
;
A
#
# COMPACT_ATOMS: atom_id res chain seq x y z
N MET A 1 -22.06 -28.84 -2.66
CA MET A 1 -21.04 -28.48 -1.65
C MET A 1 -21.11 -26.98 -1.42
N ASN A 2 -20.96 -26.52 -0.18
CA ASN A 2 -20.82 -25.09 0.14
C ASN A 2 -19.35 -24.81 0.50
N PRO A 3 -18.82 -23.61 0.18
CA PRO A 3 -17.43 -23.26 0.47
C PRO A 3 -17.16 -23.22 1.98
N ASN A 4 -16.07 -23.86 2.41
CA ASN A 4 -15.59 -23.86 3.79
C ASN A 4 -14.54 -22.76 4.02
N TYR A 5 -15.02 -21.52 4.15
CA TYR A 5 -14.17 -20.35 4.37
C TYR A 5 -13.34 -20.42 5.67
N THR A 6 -13.87 -21.08 6.71
CA THR A 6 -13.16 -21.24 8.00
C THR A 6 -11.94 -22.15 7.82
N LYS A 7 -12.08 -23.25 7.08
CA LYS A 7 -10.94 -24.11 6.70
C LYS A 7 -9.91 -23.31 5.91
N ALA A 8 -10.33 -22.52 4.93
CA ALA A 8 -9.44 -21.72 4.09
C ALA A 8 -8.62 -20.70 4.89
N LEU A 9 -9.27 -19.93 5.77
CA LEU A 9 -8.61 -18.95 6.65
C LEU A 9 -7.65 -19.64 7.63
N ASN A 10 -8.09 -20.71 8.30
CA ASN A 10 -7.22 -21.43 9.24
C ASN A 10 -6.01 -22.02 8.52
N GLN A 11 -6.18 -22.51 7.29
CA GLN A 11 -5.08 -23.03 6.50
C GLN A 11 -4.08 -21.94 6.10
N SER A 12 -4.52 -20.73 5.75
CA SER A 12 -3.59 -19.64 5.45
C SER A 12 -2.75 -19.26 6.66
N ILE A 13 -3.35 -19.18 7.85
CA ILE A 13 -2.62 -18.89 9.11
C ILE A 13 -1.67 -20.04 9.47
N LYS A 14 -2.08 -21.30 9.27
CA LYS A 14 -1.20 -22.47 9.46
C LYS A 14 0.02 -22.42 8.55
N VAL A 15 -0.15 -22.01 7.29
CA VAL A 15 0.96 -21.83 6.35
C VAL A 15 1.90 -20.73 6.84
N LEU A 16 1.38 -19.56 7.20
CA LEU A 16 2.19 -18.46 7.76
C LEU A 16 2.99 -18.91 8.99
N LYS A 17 2.35 -19.64 9.92
CA LYS A 17 2.97 -20.25 11.11
C LYS A 17 4.09 -21.22 10.73
N LYS A 18 3.80 -22.16 9.82
CA LYS A 18 4.71 -23.24 9.41
C LYS A 18 5.99 -22.72 8.77
N TYR A 19 5.88 -21.67 7.96
CA TYR A 19 7.01 -21.09 7.23
C TYR A 19 7.62 -19.87 7.93
N SER A 20 7.31 -19.68 9.22
CA SER A 20 7.86 -18.63 10.08
C SER A 20 7.73 -17.22 9.49
N ILE A 21 6.62 -16.95 8.80
CA ILE A 21 6.33 -15.61 8.31
C ILE A 21 5.93 -14.75 9.51
N ARG A 22 6.60 -13.60 9.67
CA ARG A 22 6.39 -12.67 10.79
C ARG A 22 6.23 -11.23 10.36
N ARG A 23 6.13 -10.98 9.06
CA ARG A 23 5.99 -9.63 8.53
C ARG A 23 5.10 -9.56 7.30
N VAL A 24 4.54 -8.38 7.06
CA VAL A 24 3.89 -8.01 5.79
C VAL A 24 4.65 -6.87 5.11
N PRO A 25 4.66 -6.76 3.78
CA PRO A 25 4.07 -7.70 2.81
C PRO A 25 4.68 -9.10 2.88
N VAL A 26 3.83 -10.13 2.74
CA VAL A 26 4.29 -11.53 2.80
C VAL A 26 5.22 -11.83 1.62
N ASP A 27 6.39 -12.40 1.90
CA ASP A 27 7.27 -12.96 0.87
C ASP A 27 6.79 -14.37 0.50
N ILE A 28 6.05 -14.47 -0.61
CA ILE A 28 5.52 -15.74 -1.11
C ILE A 28 6.66 -16.66 -1.57
N MET A 29 7.77 -16.09 -2.06
CA MET A 29 8.91 -16.87 -2.52
C MET A 29 9.62 -17.57 -1.36
N GLN A 30 9.67 -16.95 -0.17
CA GLN A 30 10.14 -17.62 1.05
C GLN A 30 9.35 -18.91 1.36
N ILE A 31 8.04 -18.90 1.12
CA ILE A 31 7.19 -20.09 1.30
C ILE A 31 7.51 -21.13 0.22
N ILE A 32 7.52 -20.72 -1.05
CA ILE A 32 7.72 -21.62 -2.19
C ILE A 32 9.10 -22.27 -2.17
N GLN A 33 10.16 -21.54 -1.82
CA GLN A 33 11.52 -22.07 -1.75
C GLN A 33 11.69 -23.17 -0.69
N GLN A 34 10.83 -23.20 0.33
CA GLN A 34 10.81 -24.24 1.35
C GLN A 34 9.94 -25.45 0.96
N LEU A 35 9.21 -25.39 -0.16
CA LEU A 35 8.44 -26.50 -0.71
C LEU A 35 9.33 -27.32 -1.65
N LEU A 36 9.60 -28.58 -1.29
CA LEU A 36 10.45 -29.46 -2.11
C LEU A 36 9.79 -29.91 -3.42
N ASP A 37 8.46 -29.86 -3.48
CA ASP A 37 7.63 -30.38 -4.57
C ASP A 37 6.92 -29.30 -5.37
N VAL A 38 7.06 -28.01 -5.04
CA VAL A 38 6.40 -26.89 -5.73
C VAL A 38 7.44 -25.98 -6.38
N LYS A 39 7.20 -25.58 -7.63
CA LYS A 39 7.99 -24.56 -8.33
C LYS A 39 7.07 -23.53 -9.00
N THR A 40 7.58 -22.33 -9.22
CA THR A 40 6.93 -21.32 -10.05
C THR A 40 7.58 -21.25 -11.43
N TYR A 41 6.80 -20.82 -12.42
CA TYR A 41 7.24 -20.67 -13.79
C TYR A 41 6.52 -19.50 -14.46
N LYS A 42 7.27 -18.62 -15.12
CA LYS A 42 6.69 -17.44 -15.79
C LYS A 42 6.11 -17.81 -17.15
N TYR A 43 5.03 -17.15 -17.57
CA TYR A 43 4.52 -17.29 -18.93
C TYR A 43 5.56 -16.80 -19.95
N SER A 44 6.25 -15.69 -19.67
CA SER A 44 7.33 -15.18 -20.52
C SER A 44 8.47 -16.18 -20.71
N GLU A 45 8.85 -16.89 -19.64
CA GLU A 45 9.89 -17.92 -19.69
C GLU A 45 9.42 -19.16 -20.45
N LEU A 46 8.17 -19.57 -20.27
CA LEU A 46 7.57 -20.68 -21.01
C LEU A 46 7.49 -20.40 -22.50
N ALA A 47 6.99 -19.23 -22.87
CA ALA A 47 6.90 -18.77 -24.25
C ALA A 47 8.26 -18.81 -24.94
N LYS A 48 9.29 -18.24 -24.28
CA LYS A 48 10.67 -18.26 -24.77
C LYS A 48 11.21 -19.68 -24.96
N ASN A 49 11.01 -20.55 -23.97
CA ASN A 49 11.57 -21.91 -24.01
C ASN A 49 10.83 -22.83 -24.98
N ARG A 50 9.54 -22.57 -25.25
CA ARG A 50 8.73 -23.31 -26.22
C ARG A 50 8.76 -22.68 -27.62
N ARG A 51 9.36 -21.50 -27.78
CA ARG A 51 9.37 -20.71 -29.02
C ARG A 51 7.94 -20.43 -29.52
N CYS A 52 7.07 -20.03 -28.60
CA CYS A 52 5.68 -19.67 -28.84
C CYS A 52 5.41 -18.25 -28.31
N THR A 53 4.26 -17.66 -28.67
CA THR A 53 3.84 -16.34 -28.17
C THR A 53 3.20 -16.44 -26.79
N ILE A 54 2.97 -15.28 -26.15
CA ILE A 54 2.23 -15.25 -24.88
C ILE A 54 0.77 -15.65 -25.10
N GLU A 55 0.19 -15.27 -26.23
CA GLU A 55 -1.19 -15.61 -26.61
C GLU A 55 -1.36 -17.13 -26.73
N GLU A 56 -0.40 -17.83 -27.35
CA GLU A 56 -0.39 -19.29 -27.44
C GLU A 56 -0.27 -19.96 -26.05
N VAL A 57 0.48 -19.35 -25.12
CA VAL A 57 0.54 -19.83 -23.72
C VAL A 57 -0.78 -19.62 -23.00
N ILE A 58 -1.44 -18.47 -23.19
CA ILE A 58 -2.76 -18.18 -22.63
C ILE A 58 -3.80 -19.17 -23.16
N GLU A 59 -3.79 -19.45 -24.46
CA GLU A 59 -4.67 -20.44 -25.09
C GLU A 59 -4.42 -21.84 -24.52
N PHE A 60 -3.16 -22.24 -24.35
CA PHE A 60 -2.79 -23.54 -23.77
C PHE A 60 -3.34 -23.73 -22.35
N PHE A 61 -3.26 -22.71 -21.50
CA PHE A 61 -3.78 -22.79 -20.12
C PHE A 61 -5.27 -22.44 -20.01
N GLY A 62 -5.86 -21.79 -21.01
CA GLY A 62 -7.23 -21.28 -20.99
C GLY A 62 -7.43 -20.09 -20.04
N THR A 63 -6.36 -19.43 -19.62
CA THR A 63 -6.39 -18.31 -18.65
C THR A 63 -5.22 -17.36 -18.84
N ASP A 64 -5.51 -16.07 -18.72
CA ASP A 64 -4.52 -14.99 -18.86
C ASP A 64 -3.89 -14.57 -17.52
N LEU A 65 -4.19 -15.26 -16.42
CA LEU A 65 -3.67 -14.97 -15.08
C LEU A 65 -2.61 -15.97 -14.65
N GLY A 66 -2.97 -17.24 -14.51
CA GLY A 66 -2.08 -18.28 -14.01
C GLY A 66 -2.81 -19.60 -13.87
N ALA A 67 -2.04 -20.66 -13.68
CA ALA A 67 -2.54 -22.03 -13.59
C ALA A 67 -1.56 -22.89 -12.80
N ILE A 68 -2.06 -23.97 -12.23
CA ILE A 68 -1.25 -24.94 -11.51
C ILE A 68 -1.32 -26.32 -12.16
N ALA A 69 -0.16 -26.88 -12.49
CA ALA A 69 -0.06 -28.22 -13.07
C ALA A 69 0.51 -29.20 -12.03
N ARG A 70 -0.14 -30.35 -11.91
CA ARG A 70 0.35 -31.49 -11.13
C ARG A 70 1.03 -32.50 -12.06
N ASN A 71 2.29 -32.80 -11.81
CA ASN A 71 3.06 -33.78 -12.56
C ASN A 71 3.44 -34.97 -11.66
N VAL A 72 3.22 -36.20 -12.14
CA VAL A 72 3.63 -37.42 -11.45
C VAL A 72 4.77 -38.05 -12.24
N SER A 73 5.96 -38.05 -11.64
CA SER A 73 7.13 -38.65 -12.27
C SER A 73 7.03 -40.18 -12.34
N LYS A 74 7.85 -40.81 -13.20
CA LYS A 74 7.96 -42.28 -13.33
C LYS A 74 8.27 -42.98 -12.00
N SER A 75 8.96 -42.31 -11.06
CA SER A 75 9.24 -42.81 -9.71
C SER A 75 8.13 -42.50 -8.69
N LYS A 76 6.91 -42.20 -9.14
CA LYS A 76 5.73 -41.83 -8.34
C LYS A 76 5.89 -40.57 -7.47
N LYS A 77 6.97 -39.80 -7.64
CA LYS A 77 7.10 -38.49 -6.99
C LYS A 77 6.16 -37.48 -7.66
N VAL A 78 5.28 -36.86 -6.88
CA VAL A 78 4.38 -35.79 -7.30
C VAL A 78 5.13 -34.47 -7.21
N ARG A 79 5.00 -33.61 -8.22
CA ARG A 79 5.47 -32.22 -8.22
C ARG A 79 4.36 -31.32 -8.74
N TYR A 80 4.37 -30.08 -8.29
CA TYR A 80 3.47 -29.03 -8.73
C TYR A 80 4.27 -27.90 -9.37
N ILE A 81 3.73 -27.35 -10.46
CA ILE A 81 4.29 -26.18 -11.13
C ILE A 81 3.19 -25.13 -11.20
N ILE A 82 3.44 -23.97 -10.59
CA ILE A 82 2.57 -22.80 -10.65
C ILE A 82 3.06 -21.93 -11.79
N TYR A 83 2.25 -21.81 -12.83
CA TYR A 83 2.47 -20.88 -13.93
C TYR A 83 1.72 -19.56 -13.64
N TYR A 84 2.34 -18.43 -13.95
CA TYR A 84 1.67 -17.12 -13.83
C TYR A 84 2.11 -16.18 -14.94
N ASN A 85 1.18 -15.28 -15.32
CA ASN A 85 1.36 -14.34 -16.40
C ASN A 85 2.04 -13.05 -15.94
N ASP A 86 3.37 -13.07 -15.96
CA ASP A 86 4.22 -11.95 -15.57
C ASP A 86 4.17 -10.75 -16.54
N THR A 87 3.55 -10.87 -17.72
CA THR A 87 3.48 -9.78 -18.70
C THR A 87 2.38 -8.76 -18.40
N LYS A 88 1.50 -9.04 -17.44
CA LYS A 88 0.46 -8.10 -16.98
C LYS A 88 1.03 -6.88 -16.25
N ASN A 89 2.33 -6.89 -15.89
CA ASN A 89 3.03 -5.79 -15.20
C ASN A 89 2.30 -5.27 -13.96
N ASN A 90 1.70 -6.19 -13.19
CA ASN A 90 0.94 -5.87 -11.98
C ASN A 90 1.35 -6.81 -10.85
N THR A 91 2.34 -6.40 -10.07
CA THR A 91 2.93 -7.23 -9.01
C THR A 91 1.90 -7.69 -7.98
N GLY A 92 0.95 -6.83 -7.61
CA GLY A 92 -0.13 -7.18 -6.69
C GLY A 92 -1.12 -8.21 -7.26
N LEU A 93 -1.29 -8.25 -8.58
CA LEU A 93 -2.06 -9.28 -9.27
C LEU A 93 -1.30 -10.60 -9.29
N ASP A 94 -0.01 -10.59 -9.65
CA ASP A 94 0.83 -11.78 -9.68
C ASP A 94 0.89 -12.46 -8.30
N ARG A 95 1.08 -11.66 -7.25
CA ARG A 95 1.06 -12.12 -5.85
C ARG A 95 -0.25 -12.83 -5.51
N PHE A 96 -1.38 -12.26 -5.92
CA PHE A 96 -2.69 -12.87 -5.69
C PHE A 96 -2.84 -14.17 -6.46
N THR A 97 -2.50 -14.18 -7.76
CA THR A 97 -2.56 -15.38 -8.62
C THR A 97 -1.74 -16.52 -8.04
N ILE A 98 -0.45 -16.29 -7.72
CA ILE A 98 0.42 -17.32 -7.14
C ILE A 98 -0.15 -17.82 -5.79
N SER A 99 -0.69 -16.93 -4.96
CA SER A 99 -1.31 -17.30 -3.68
C SER A 99 -2.59 -18.11 -3.85
N HIS A 100 -3.38 -17.81 -4.90
CA HIS A 100 -4.57 -18.56 -5.28
C HIS A 100 -4.20 -20.00 -5.65
N GLU A 101 -3.18 -20.17 -6.48
CA GLU A 101 -2.66 -21.49 -6.86
C GLU A 101 -2.09 -22.27 -5.66
N LEU A 102 -1.37 -21.58 -4.76
CA LEU A 102 -0.95 -22.17 -3.48
C LEU A 102 -2.15 -22.59 -2.62
N GLY A 103 -3.29 -21.90 -2.74
CA GLY A 103 -4.55 -22.29 -2.13
C GLY A 103 -5.02 -23.67 -2.60
N HIS A 104 -5.02 -23.93 -3.91
CA HIS A 104 -5.35 -25.26 -4.44
C HIS A 104 -4.42 -26.35 -3.89
N TYR A 105 -3.12 -26.04 -3.78
CA TYR A 105 -2.12 -26.95 -3.23
C TYR A 105 -2.36 -27.23 -1.73
N PHE A 106 -2.41 -26.19 -0.89
CA PHE A 106 -2.50 -26.35 0.56
C PHE A 106 -3.87 -26.83 1.06
N LEU A 107 -4.94 -26.54 0.33
CA LEU A 107 -6.28 -27.02 0.67
C LEU A 107 -6.55 -28.44 0.15
N GLY A 108 -5.63 -28.99 -0.64
CA GLY A 108 -5.71 -30.34 -1.19
C GLY A 108 -6.76 -30.50 -2.28
N HIS A 109 -7.11 -29.41 -2.98
CA HIS A 109 -8.20 -29.41 -3.97
C HIS A 109 -7.97 -30.38 -5.12
N PHE A 110 -6.71 -30.62 -5.53
CA PHE A 110 -6.41 -31.63 -6.55
C PHE A 110 -6.81 -33.05 -6.18
N LYS A 111 -6.62 -33.44 -4.91
CA LYS A 111 -6.99 -34.79 -4.45
C LYS A 111 -8.50 -34.95 -4.51
N LEU A 112 -9.23 -33.94 -4.04
CA LEU A 112 -10.70 -33.90 -4.08
C LEU A 112 -11.23 -34.00 -5.51
N ILE A 113 -10.68 -33.22 -6.45
CA ILE A 113 -11.08 -33.25 -7.85
C ILE A 113 -10.81 -34.64 -8.45
N THR A 114 -9.63 -35.22 -8.23
CA THR A 114 -9.31 -36.56 -8.78
C THR A 114 -10.17 -37.68 -8.18
N GLU A 115 -10.44 -37.65 -6.88
CA GLU A 115 -11.24 -38.67 -6.20
C GLU A 115 -12.72 -38.58 -6.58
N ASP A 116 -13.29 -37.37 -6.68
CA ASP A 116 -14.70 -37.18 -7.08
C ASP A 116 -14.93 -37.51 -8.56
N VAL A 117 -14.01 -37.15 -9.46
CA VAL A 117 -14.10 -37.51 -10.89
C VAL A 117 -14.07 -39.04 -11.05
N LEU A 118 -13.21 -39.73 -10.32
CA LEU A 118 -13.10 -41.19 -10.38
C LEU A 118 -14.30 -41.90 -9.74
N ASN A 119 -14.87 -41.36 -8.65
CA ASN A 119 -15.90 -42.04 -7.88
C ASN A 119 -17.35 -41.66 -8.23
N ARG A 120 -17.60 -40.53 -8.91
CA ARG A 120 -18.97 -39.96 -9.03
C ARG A 120 -19.37 -39.40 -10.41
N GLY A 121 -18.61 -39.67 -11.47
CA GLY A 121 -19.02 -39.32 -12.83
C GLY A 121 -18.85 -37.84 -13.21
N GLY A 122 -17.99 -37.10 -12.49
CA GLY A 122 -17.62 -35.71 -12.81
C GLY A 122 -17.85 -34.72 -11.66
N PHE A 123 -17.41 -33.48 -11.86
CA PHE A 123 -17.49 -32.39 -10.89
C PHE A 123 -18.66 -31.45 -11.24
N SER A 124 -19.54 -31.13 -10.28
CA SER A 124 -20.59 -30.14 -10.53
C SER A 124 -20.04 -28.71 -10.53
N LEU A 125 -20.65 -27.81 -11.32
CA LEU A 125 -20.30 -26.37 -11.36
C LEU A 125 -20.27 -25.76 -9.93
N ARG A 126 -21.25 -26.13 -9.10
CA ARG A 126 -21.33 -25.65 -7.71
C ARG A 126 -20.18 -26.12 -6.83
N GLN A 127 -19.65 -27.33 -7.03
CA GLN A 127 -18.47 -27.79 -6.31
C GLN A 127 -17.22 -27.05 -6.78
N TYR A 128 -17.08 -26.81 -8.09
CA TYR A 128 -15.98 -26.04 -8.64
C TYR A 128 -15.96 -24.61 -8.07
N GLU A 129 -17.11 -23.93 -8.08
CA GLU A 129 -17.24 -22.61 -7.47
C GLU A 129 -16.90 -22.59 -5.98
N ALA A 130 -17.25 -23.64 -5.22
CA ALA A 130 -16.93 -23.72 -3.80
C ALA A 130 -15.40 -23.79 -3.59
N ILE A 131 -14.71 -24.59 -4.40
CA ILE A 131 -13.25 -24.70 -4.42
C ILE A 131 -12.59 -23.35 -4.73
N GLU A 132 -13.05 -22.66 -5.77
CA GLU A 132 -12.54 -21.33 -6.16
C GLU A 132 -12.78 -20.27 -5.07
N LYS A 133 -13.94 -20.31 -4.41
CA LYS A 133 -14.25 -19.42 -3.29
C LYS A 133 -13.35 -19.70 -2.08
N GLU A 134 -13.03 -20.96 -1.81
CA GLU A 134 -12.08 -21.36 -0.76
C GLU A 134 -10.66 -20.90 -1.08
N THR A 135 -10.17 -21.07 -2.31
CA THR A 135 -8.81 -20.61 -2.70
C THR A 135 -8.69 -19.09 -2.67
N ASN A 136 -9.71 -18.37 -3.13
CA ASN A 136 -9.76 -16.91 -3.00
C ASN A 136 -9.72 -16.45 -1.53
N CYS A 137 -10.43 -17.14 -0.63
CA CYS A 137 -10.38 -16.86 0.81
C CYS A 137 -8.98 -17.13 1.40
N PHE A 138 -8.37 -18.25 1.01
CA PHE A 138 -7.01 -18.59 1.42
C PHE A 138 -6.00 -17.53 0.96
N ALA A 139 -5.99 -17.18 -0.33
CA ALA A 139 -5.05 -16.22 -0.91
C ALA A 139 -5.17 -14.84 -0.24
N ARG A 140 -6.41 -14.37 -0.05
CA ARG A 140 -6.71 -13.09 0.61
C ARG A 140 -6.16 -13.05 2.04
N ASN A 141 -6.36 -14.12 2.83
CA ASN A 141 -5.87 -14.18 4.22
C ASN A 141 -4.40 -14.59 4.35
N LEU A 142 -3.78 -15.13 3.28
CA LEU A 142 -2.35 -15.35 3.21
C LEU A 142 -1.61 -14.01 3.01
N LEU A 143 -2.06 -13.19 2.05
CA LEU A 143 -1.39 -11.93 1.70
C LEU A 143 -1.77 -10.76 2.60
N SER A 144 -3.04 -10.70 2.99
CA SER A 144 -3.61 -9.65 3.85
C SER A 144 -4.39 -10.28 5.01
N PRO A 145 -3.68 -10.86 6.01
CA PRO A 145 -4.31 -11.51 7.15
C PRO A 145 -5.26 -10.57 7.87
N VAL A 146 -6.51 -11.01 8.04
CA VAL A 146 -7.57 -10.18 8.66
C VAL A 146 -7.20 -9.62 10.04
N PRO A 147 -6.43 -10.30 10.93
CA PRO A 147 -6.10 -9.73 12.24
C PRO A 147 -5.18 -8.49 12.15
N LEU A 148 -4.41 -8.35 11.06
CA LEU A 148 -3.53 -7.20 10.84
C LEU A 148 -4.29 -5.96 10.36
N TYR A 149 -5.48 -6.13 9.77
CA TYR A 149 -6.27 -5.01 9.26
C TYR A 149 -6.62 -3.99 10.35
N ASN A 150 -6.88 -4.45 11.57
CA ASN A 150 -7.24 -3.58 12.69
C ASN A 150 -6.12 -2.62 13.11
N ARG A 151 -4.89 -2.84 12.64
CA ARG A 151 -3.73 -1.97 12.91
C ARG A 151 -3.47 -0.95 11.81
N ILE A 152 -4.25 -0.97 10.73
CA ILE A 152 -4.17 0.03 9.67
C ILE A 152 -4.93 1.28 10.13
N ILE A 153 -4.33 2.46 9.94
CA ILE A 153 -4.97 3.75 10.19
C ILE A 153 -6.19 3.90 9.27
N LYS A 154 -7.37 4.08 9.87
CA LYS A 154 -8.67 4.03 9.17
C LYS A 154 -9.16 5.41 8.75
N ASP A 155 -8.39 6.08 7.91
CA ASP A 155 -8.84 7.30 7.22
C ASP A 155 -9.66 6.91 5.97
N PRO A 156 -10.96 7.25 5.89
CA PRO A 156 -11.82 6.87 4.76
C PRO A 156 -11.28 7.28 3.39
N MET A 157 -10.56 8.40 3.29
CA MET A 157 -10.03 8.90 2.01
C MET A 157 -8.80 8.12 1.54
N THR A 158 -8.05 7.49 2.46
CA THR A 158 -6.77 6.83 2.15
C THR A 158 -6.75 5.33 2.47
N LEU A 159 -7.82 4.79 3.06
CA LEU A 159 -7.90 3.41 3.55
C LEU A 159 -7.54 2.39 2.46
N GLN A 160 -8.12 2.52 1.27
CA GLN A 160 -7.88 1.56 0.19
C GLN A 160 -6.41 1.54 -0.24
N GLN A 161 -5.79 2.70 -0.37
CA GLN A 161 -4.40 2.86 -0.73
C GLN A 161 -3.47 2.33 0.36
N ARG A 162 -3.78 2.60 1.64
CA ARG A 162 -3.03 2.05 2.78
C ARG A 162 -3.06 0.53 2.80
N VAL A 163 -4.23 -0.07 2.58
CA VAL A 163 -4.35 -1.54 2.48
C VAL A 163 -3.52 -2.10 1.31
N MET A 164 -3.51 -1.41 0.16
CA MET A 164 -2.67 -1.81 -0.98
C MET A 164 -1.18 -1.75 -0.64
N SER A 165 -0.71 -0.64 -0.07
CA SER A 165 0.70 -0.44 0.25
C SER A 165 1.18 -1.35 1.38
N THR A 166 0.37 -1.53 2.44
CA THR A 166 0.75 -2.33 3.61
C THR A 166 0.92 -3.81 3.28
N PHE A 167 0.07 -4.36 2.41
CA PHE A 167 0.11 -5.78 2.05
C PHE A 167 0.75 -6.08 0.68
N ASP A 168 1.12 -5.04 -0.07
CA ASP A 168 1.58 -5.10 -1.46
C ASP A 168 0.60 -5.90 -2.34
N ILE A 169 -0.66 -5.46 -2.38
CA ILE A 169 -1.74 -6.10 -3.13
C ILE A 169 -2.38 -5.14 -4.14
N SER A 170 -3.01 -5.70 -5.18
CA SER A 170 -3.67 -4.90 -6.22
C SER A 170 -4.88 -4.12 -5.67
N TYR A 171 -5.31 -3.10 -6.40
CA TYR A 171 -6.53 -2.34 -6.08
C TYR A 171 -7.76 -3.23 -5.88
N LYS A 172 -7.96 -4.19 -6.78
CA LYS A 172 -9.07 -5.15 -6.71
C LYS A 172 -8.97 -6.05 -5.48
N ALA A 173 -7.77 -6.55 -5.15
CA ALA A 173 -7.55 -7.37 -3.97
C ALA A 173 -7.74 -6.58 -2.66
N SER A 174 -7.30 -5.31 -2.63
CA SER A 174 -7.55 -4.40 -1.51
C SER A 174 -9.05 -4.16 -1.28
N ARG A 175 -9.80 -3.89 -2.36
CA ARG A 175 -11.26 -3.73 -2.29
C ARG A 175 -11.93 -5.00 -1.74
N ALA A 176 -11.58 -6.16 -2.29
CA ALA A 176 -12.09 -7.44 -1.80
C ALA A 176 -11.73 -7.70 -0.33
N ARG A 177 -10.55 -7.25 0.13
CA ARG A 177 -10.15 -7.35 1.54
C ARG A 177 -11.06 -6.52 2.44
N ILE A 178 -11.34 -5.28 2.06
CA ILE A 178 -12.24 -4.37 2.78
C ILE A 178 -13.68 -4.93 2.79
N ASP A 179 -14.21 -5.30 1.62
CA ASP A 179 -15.59 -5.79 1.48
C ASP A 179 -15.85 -7.09 2.27
N LEU A 180 -14.83 -7.95 2.39
CA LEU A 180 -14.94 -9.25 3.08
C LEU A 180 -14.35 -9.23 4.49
N LEU A 181 -14.04 -8.06 5.04
CA LEU A 181 -13.43 -7.91 6.36
C LEU A 181 -14.30 -8.56 7.44
N THR A 182 -15.55 -8.14 7.53
CA THR A 182 -16.52 -8.62 8.52
C THR A 182 -16.67 -10.13 8.44
N ASN A 183 -16.78 -10.67 7.22
CA ASN A 183 -16.89 -12.11 7.00
C ASN A 183 -15.68 -12.86 7.57
N ASP A 184 -14.46 -12.41 7.28
CA ASP A 184 -13.27 -13.10 7.76
C ASP A 184 -13.04 -12.91 9.26
N SER A 185 -13.35 -11.73 9.80
CA SER A 185 -13.21 -11.40 11.22
C SER A 185 -13.99 -12.36 12.13
N TYR A 186 -15.23 -12.74 11.76
CA TYR A 186 -16.03 -13.70 12.54
C TYR A 186 -15.40 -15.10 12.64
N ARG A 187 -14.38 -15.41 11.84
CA ARG A 187 -13.70 -16.71 11.81
C ARG A 187 -12.35 -16.68 12.55
N VAL A 188 -11.94 -15.52 13.04
CA VAL A 188 -10.71 -15.32 13.79
C VAL A 188 -10.91 -15.77 15.24
N THR A 189 -9.88 -16.38 15.83
CA THR A 189 -9.84 -16.78 17.24
C THR A 189 -8.76 -15.98 17.97
N ASP A 190 -8.77 -15.99 19.30
CA ASP A 190 -7.74 -15.32 20.10
C ASP A 190 -6.33 -15.87 19.83
N GLU A 191 -6.21 -17.17 19.53
CA GLU A 191 -4.95 -17.78 19.13
C GLU A 191 -4.42 -17.20 17.81
N HIS A 192 -5.31 -16.91 16.85
CA HIS A 192 -4.93 -16.22 15.63
C HIS A 192 -4.44 -14.81 15.94
N ILE A 193 -5.17 -14.04 16.76
CA ILE A 193 -4.78 -12.68 17.15
C ILE A 193 -3.41 -12.67 17.82
N SER A 194 -3.20 -13.56 18.80
CA SER A 194 -1.93 -13.71 19.53
C SER A 194 -0.75 -13.97 18.59
N TYR A 195 -0.92 -14.84 17.59
CA TYR A 195 0.12 -15.09 16.59
C TYR A 195 0.51 -13.83 15.78
N PHE A 196 -0.47 -12.97 15.49
CA PHE A 196 -0.23 -11.73 14.77
C PHE A 196 0.23 -10.58 15.67
N ASN A 197 0.17 -10.66 17.00
CA ASN A 197 0.63 -9.59 17.91
C ASN A 197 2.10 -9.20 17.69
N THR A 198 2.93 -10.15 17.28
CA THR A 198 4.35 -9.91 17.00
C THR A 198 4.67 -9.67 15.52
N TYR A 199 3.64 -9.49 14.66
CA TYR A 199 3.89 -9.24 13.24
C TYR A 199 4.43 -7.85 12.97
N GLU A 200 5.48 -7.79 12.16
CA GLU A 200 6.02 -6.55 11.61
C GLU A 200 5.15 -6.10 10.43
N MET A 201 4.78 -4.82 10.38
CA MET A 201 4.04 -4.20 9.30
C MET A 201 4.50 -2.76 9.07
N PRO A 202 4.48 -2.29 7.81
CA PRO A 202 4.69 -0.88 7.53
C PRO A 202 3.48 -0.09 8.02
N CYS A 203 3.74 0.93 8.84
CA CYS A 203 2.73 1.86 9.35
C CYS A 203 2.45 2.98 8.34
N PHE A 204 3.51 3.59 7.82
CA PHE A 204 3.48 4.62 6.79
C PHE A 204 4.86 4.78 6.15
N ASP A 205 4.90 5.37 4.97
CA ASP A 205 6.15 5.78 4.33
C ASP A 205 6.45 7.24 4.68
N TYR A 206 7.68 7.69 4.50
CA TYR A 206 8.03 9.11 4.59
C TYR A 206 9.18 9.46 3.64
N CYS A 207 9.23 10.72 3.23
CA CYS A 207 10.36 11.22 2.46
C CYS A 207 11.53 11.54 3.40
N CYS A 208 12.71 10.96 3.13
CA CYS A 208 13.91 11.23 3.91
C CYS A 208 14.47 12.64 3.72
N THR A 209 14.13 13.31 2.63
CA THR A 209 14.62 14.66 2.31
C THR A 209 13.84 15.71 3.09
N CYS A 210 12.51 15.71 2.94
CA CYS A 210 11.67 16.76 3.51
C CYS A 210 10.90 16.32 4.77
N GLY A 211 10.94 15.05 5.16
CA GLY A 211 10.22 14.54 6.33
C GLY A 211 8.72 14.38 6.14
N ASN A 212 8.19 14.63 4.93
CA ASN A 212 6.75 14.52 4.66
C ASN A 212 6.29 13.05 4.77
N PRO A 213 5.28 12.73 5.61
CA PRO A 213 4.63 11.42 5.64
C PRO A 213 3.93 11.12 4.30
N ILE A 214 4.11 9.89 3.84
CA ILE A 214 3.62 9.37 2.58
C ILE A 214 2.63 8.24 2.91
N THR A 215 1.38 8.46 2.52
CA THR A 215 0.26 7.56 2.80
C THR A 215 -0.08 6.67 1.62
N ILE A 216 0.56 6.90 0.47
CA ILE A 216 0.35 6.21 -0.81
C ILE A 216 1.74 5.95 -1.41
N LYS A 217 1.99 4.78 -1.98
CA LYS A 217 3.25 4.54 -2.70
C LYS A 217 3.37 5.51 -3.89
N LEU A 218 4.31 6.45 -3.81
CA LEU A 218 4.58 7.43 -4.86
C LEU A 218 5.97 7.17 -5.46
N ASN A 219 6.16 7.53 -6.74
CA ASN A 219 7.49 7.50 -7.34
C ASN A 219 8.36 8.66 -6.85
N PHE A 220 7.71 9.81 -6.61
CA PHE A 220 8.33 11.03 -6.13
C PHE A 220 7.53 11.63 -4.97
N CYS A 221 8.21 12.25 -4.02
CA CYS A 221 7.57 12.97 -2.94
C CYS A 221 6.86 14.22 -3.48
N LYS A 222 5.55 14.34 -3.21
CA LYS A 222 4.75 15.51 -3.64
C LYS A 222 5.20 16.85 -3.05
N ILE A 223 6.08 16.83 -2.05
CA ILE A 223 6.55 18.04 -1.35
C ILE A 223 7.92 18.52 -1.85
N CYS A 224 8.86 17.62 -2.11
CA CYS A 224 10.22 17.99 -2.51
C CYS A 224 10.68 17.45 -3.86
N GLY A 225 9.87 16.62 -4.52
CA GLY A 225 10.25 15.97 -5.78
C GLY A 225 11.27 14.84 -5.64
N GLY A 226 11.83 14.61 -4.45
CA GLY A 226 12.78 13.53 -4.19
C GLY A 226 12.13 12.14 -4.21
N ASN A 227 12.91 11.11 -4.57
CA ASN A 227 12.47 9.71 -4.62
C ASN A 227 12.99 8.86 -3.45
N SER A 228 13.72 9.47 -2.51
CA SER A 228 14.22 8.82 -1.29
C SER A 228 13.11 8.63 -0.25
N ILE A 229 12.30 7.58 -0.45
CA ILE A 229 11.18 7.21 0.42
C ILE A 229 11.56 6.01 1.28
N LYS A 230 11.34 6.09 2.59
CA LYS A 230 11.54 4.98 3.54
C LYS A 230 10.23 4.60 4.22
N SER A 231 10.05 3.31 4.46
CA SER A 231 8.94 2.78 5.25
C SER A 231 9.30 2.75 6.72
N ILE A 232 8.33 3.15 7.54
CA ILE A 232 8.40 3.01 9.00
C ILE A 232 7.65 1.76 9.39
N TRP A 233 8.31 0.93 10.20
CA TRP A 233 7.76 -0.35 10.66
C TRP A 233 7.30 -0.21 12.10
N ASN A 234 6.21 -0.90 12.45
CA ASN A 234 5.76 -0.96 13.85
C ASN A 234 6.83 -1.53 14.79
N ALA A 235 7.74 -2.39 14.31
CA ALA A 235 8.86 -2.93 15.09
C ALA A 235 9.89 -1.87 15.48
N ASP A 236 9.92 -0.71 14.82
CA ASP A 236 10.86 0.38 15.12
C ASP A 236 10.48 1.14 16.41
N TYR A 237 9.37 0.79 17.09
CA TYR A 237 8.85 1.50 18.24
C TYR A 237 8.54 0.60 19.44
N SER A 238 8.66 1.17 20.65
CA SER A 238 8.12 0.55 21.86
C SER A 238 6.59 0.53 21.80
N SER A 239 6.00 -0.56 22.30
CA SER A 239 4.57 -0.88 22.17
C SER A 239 3.59 0.15 22.74
N GLU A 240 4.06 1.14 23.52
CA GLU A 240 3.23 2.19 24.11
C GLU A 240 2.90 3.33 23.12
N TYR A 241 3.76 3.62 22.14
CA TYR A 241 3.57 4.75 21.19
C TYR A 241 2.69 4.43 19.98
N ILE A 242 2.47 3.15 19.67
CA ILE A 242 1.74 2.73 18.45
C ILE A 242 0.22 2.90 18.61
N TRP A 243 -0.31 2.80 19.83
CA TRP A 243 -1.76 2.86 20.09
C TRP A 243 -2.36 4.27 19.99
N GLU A 244 -1.51 5.30 20.08
CA GLU A 244 -1.91 6.68 19.92
C GLU A 244 -1.98 7.10 18.45
N LEU A 245 -1.42 6.35 17.50
CA LEU A 245 -1.48 6.63 16.05
C LEU A 245 -2.85 6.31 15.41
N LYS A 246 -3.96 6.64 16.08
CA LYS A 246 -5.30 6.44 15.49
C LYS A 246 -5.57 7.43 14.36
N TYR A 247 -4.86 8.56 14.32
CA TYR A 247 -5.00 9.61 13.33
C TYR A 247 -3.64 10.13 12.85
N VAL A 248 -3.61 10.69 11.64
CA VAL A 248 -2.39 11.32 11.07
C VAL A 248 -1.88 12.48 11.95
N GLY A 249 -2.75 13.07 12.77
CA GLY A 249 -2.41 14.13 13.73
C GLY A 249 -1.47 13.70 14.86
N ASP A 250 -1.45 12.41 15.20
CA ASP A 250 -0.69 11.86 16.32
C ASP A 250 0.81 11.67 15.98
N ILE A 251 1.18 11.87 14.70
CA ILE A 251 2.57 11.83 14.21
C ILE A 251 3.40 13.01 14.75
N LYS A 252 2.75 14.11 15.18
CA LYS A 252 3.44 15.30 15.72
C LYS A 252 4.24 15.00 17.00
N ASN A 253 3.85 13.98 17.77
CA ASN A 253 4.48 13.62 19.04
C ASN A 253 5.54 12.50 18.91
N PHE A 254 5.89 12.08 17.69
CA PHE A 254 6.90 11.02 17.47
C PHE A 254 8.32 11.55 17.72
N GLY A 255 8.75 11.48 18.98
CA GLY A 255 10.12 11.78 19.40
C GLY A 255 11.17 11.06 18.55
N ARG A 256 12.19 11.84 18.15
CA ARG A 256 13.46 11.46 17.46
C ARG A 256 13.52 11.45 15.92
N ARG A 257 12.46 11.80 15.16
CA ARG A 257 12.57 11.95 13.69
C ARG A 257 11.86 13.23 13.19
N ASN A 258 12.54 14.02 12.35
CA ASN A 258 12.06 15.31 11.80
C ASN A 258 10.93 15.11 10.76
N TYR A 259 9.75 14.72 11.21
CA TYR A 259 8.55 14.74 10.37
C TYR A 259 8.10 16.18 10.16
N MET A 260 7.60 16.45 8.95
CA MET A 260 7.15 17.77 8.59
C MET A 260 5.80 17.66 7.90
N PHE A 261 4.82 18.37 8.46
CA PHE A 261 3.56 18.61 7.78
C PHE A 261 3.72 19.88 6.94
N TYR A 262 3.30 19.79 5.67
CA TYR A 262 3.34 20.91 4.75
C TYR A 262 1.91 21.32 4.41
N GLU A 263 1.55 22.50 4.88
CA GLU A 263 0.29 23.14 4.54
C GLU A 263 0.18 23.36 3.03
N GLY A 264 -1.08 23.47 2.59
CA GLY A 264 -1.45 23.73 1.22
C GLY A 264 -2.76 24.48 1.14
N ILE A 265 -3.16 24.75 -0.10
CA ILE A 265 -4.38 25.48 -0.42
C ILE A 265 -5.54 24.47 -0.47
N GLY A 266 -6.70 24.85 0.09
CA GLY A 266 -7.91 24.03 -0.03
C GLY A 266 -8.37 23.94 -1.49
N VAL A 267 -8.54 22.73 -2.00
CA VAL A 267 -8.94 22.49 -3.40
C VAL A 267 -10.13 21.54 -3.50
N ASP A 268 -10.87 21.62 -4.61
CA ASP A 268 -11.94 20.70 -4.97
C ASP A 268 -11.41 19.39 -5.60
N GLU A 269 -12.34 18.53 -6.04
CA GLU A 269 -12.06 17.27 -6.75
C GLU A 269 -11.28 17.43 -8.07
N ASN A 270 -11.34 18.62 -8.68
CA ASN A 270 -10.60 18.98 -9.89
C ASN A 270 -9.26 19.67 -9.56
N SER A 271 -8.83 19.62 -8.30
CA SER A 271 -7.60 20.27 -7.82
C SER A 271 -7.60 21.79 -7.96
N LYS A 272 -8.79 22.41 -8.03
CA LYS A 272 -8.97 23.86 -8.13
C LYS A 272 -9.16 24.48 -6.76
N ALA A 273 -8.49 25.58 -6.49
CA ALA A 273 -8.61 26.31 -5.24
C ALA A 273 -10.06 26.78 -5.00
N VAL A 274 -10.62 26.44 -3.84
CA VAL A 274 -12.00 26.83 -3.46
C VAL A 274 -12.12 28.29 -3.05
N ILE A 275 -10.99 28.89 -2.66
CA ILE A 275 -10.82 30.32 -2.37
C ILE A 275 -9.53 30.76 -3.06
N CYS A 276 -9.54 31.91 -3.73
CA CYS A 276 -8.35 32.41 -4.39
C CYS A 276 -7.25 32.74 -3.37
N PRO A 277 -6.06 32.11 -3.45
CA PRO A 277 -5.00 32.31 -2.46
C PRO A 277 -4.31 33.69 -2.55
N THR A 278 -4.59 34.46 -3.61
CA THR A 278 -3.96 35.77 -3.86
C THR A 278 -4.84 36.94 -3.43
N CYS A 279 -6.17 36.83 -3.55
CA CYS A 279 -7.09 37.94 -3.27
C CYS A 279 -8.33 37.53 -2.45
N ASP A 280 -8.33 36.33 -1.88
CA ASP A 280 -9.39 35.77 -1.03
C ASP A 280 -10.79 35.72 -1.65
N ASN A 281 -10.89 35.82 -2.98
CA ASN A 281 -12.18 35.69 -3.67
C ASN A 281 -12.76 34.30 -3.45
N GLN A 282 -13.97 34.24 -2.88
CA GLN A 282 -14.71 33.00 -2.62
C GLN A 282 -15.70 32.66 -3.74
N GLN A 283 -15.96 33.60 -4.66
CA GLN A 283 -16.84 33.39 -5.81
C GLN A 283 -16.00 32.88 -6.98
N ILE A 284 -15.73 31.58 -6.98
CA ILE A 284 -14.91 30.88 -7.98
C ILE A 284 -15.82 30.38 -9.13
N ASP A 285 -15.62 30.92 -10.33
CA ASP A 285 -16.34 30.49 -11.55
C ASP A 285 -15.77 29.17 -12.11
N GLU A 286 -16.28 28.64 -13.21
CA GLU A 286 -15.81 27.36 -13.80
C GLU A 286 -14.38 27.44 -14.40
N GLY A 287 -13.95 28.61 -14.90
CA GLY A 287 -12.65 28.79 -15.56
C GLY A 287 -11.42 28.63 -14.64
N GLU A 288 -10.25 28.25 -15.17
CA GLU A 288 -9.07 27.95 -14.35
C GLU A 288 -8.42 29.18 -13.66
N HIS A 289 -8.86 30.41 -13.97
CA HIS A 289 -8.29 31.64 -13.43
C HIS A 289 -9.28 32.38 -12.53
N CYS A 290 -8.77 33.08 -11.52
CA CYS A 290 -9.57 33.97 -10.69
C CYS A 290 -10.08 35.16 -11.52
N ARG A 291 -11.38 35.39 -11.52
CA ARG A 291 -11.99 36.53 -12.23
C ARG A 291 -11.61 37.91 -11.67
N ILE A 292 -11.10 37.96 -10.44
CA ILE A 292 -10.76 39.21 -9.74
C ILE A 292 -9.31 39.60 -10.01
N CYS A 293 -8.37 38.67 -9.80
CA CYS A 293 -6.93 38.97 -9.89
C CYS A 293 -6.21 38.25 -11.03
N GLY A 294 -6.88 37.34 -11.76
CA GLY A 294 -6.28 36.57 -12.85
C GLY A 294 -5.41 35.40 -12.42
N GLU A 295 -5.25 35.11 -11.12
CA GLU A 295 -4.41 34.00 -10.63
C GLU A 295 -4.89 32.64 -11.16
N HIS A 296 -3.95 31.74 -11.52
CA HIS A 296 -4.28 30.37 -11.92
C HIS A 296 -4.61 29.51 -10.69
N LEU A 297 -5.82 28.98 -10.64
CA LEU A 297 -6.39 28.35 -9.46
C LEU A 297 -6.29 26.82 -9.46
N VAL A 298 -5.83 26.18 -10.54
CA VAL A 298 -5.77 24.71 -10.63
C VAL A 298 -4.36 24.21 -10.35
N ASN A 299 -4.20 23.36 -9.33
CA ASN A 299 -2.91 22.74 -9.06
C ASN A 299 -2.69 21.53 -9.98
N ARG A 300 -1.71 21.62 -10.88
CA ARG A 300 -1.34 20.53 -11.79
C ARG A 300 0.16 20.45 -12.01
N CYS A 301 0.61 19.31 -12.51
CA CYS A 301 1.99 19.12 -12.96
C CYS A 301 2.31 20.07 -14.12
N THR A 302 3.45 20.75 -14.06
CA THR A 302 3.87 21.74 -15.06
C THR A 302 4.41 21.12 -16.35
N ASN A 303 4.69 19.81 -16.33
CA ASN A 303 5.07 19.05 -17.53
C ASN A 303 3.83 18.76 -18.40
N VAL A 304 3.33 19.77 -19.13
CA VAL A 304 2.13 19.72 -19.99
C VAL A 304 2.42 19.85 -21.48
N ASP A 305 3.63 20.25 -21.88
CA ASP A 305 4.01 20.42 -23.28
C ASP A 305 5.48 20.04 -23.56
N HIS A 306 5.83 19.95 -24.85
CA HIS A 306 7.19 19.67 -25.30
C HIS A 306 8.11 20.90 -25.33
N TYR A 307 7.58 22.12 -25.13
CA TYR A 307 8.33 23.38 -25.29
C TYR A 307 9.03 23.82 -24.00
N ASN A 308 8.49 23.50 -22.82
CA ASN A 308 9.07 23.87 -21.53
C ASN A 308 10.05 22.82 -20.95
N ARG A 309 10.78 22.10 -21.81
CA ARG A 309 11.70 21.04 -21.36
C ARG A 309 13.08 21.57 -20.97
N SER A 310 13.44 21.38 -19.70
CA SER A 310 14.84 21.17 -19.31
C SER A 310 15.18 19.68 -19.45
N ASP A 311 15.94 19.31 -20.49
CA ASP A 311 16.72 18.06 -20.69
C ASP A 311 16.12 16.68 -20.32
N PHE A 312 14.82 16.55 -20.09
CA PHE A 312 14.17 15.27 -19.74
C PHE A 312 13.22 14.81 -20.85
N ASP A 313 13.59 13.74 -21.55
CA ASP A 313 12.86 13.17 -22.69
C ASP A 313 11.68 12.26 -22.26
N GLY A 314 10.93 12.70 -21.24
CA GLY A 314 9.80 11.96 -20.64
C GLY A 314 8.44 12.27 -21.27
N PRO A 315 7.44 11.39 -21.13
CA PRO A 315 6.08 11.65 -21.60
C PRO A 315 5.47 12.87 -20.89
N ILE A 316 4.60 13.59 -21.59
CA ILE A 316 3.78 14.67 -21.01
C ILE A 316 2.98 14.11 -19.83
N CYS A 317 2.90 14.88 -18.72
CA CYS A 317 2.25 14.44 -17.49
C CYS A 317 0.95 15.20 -17.23
N GLY A 318 1.00 16.50 -16.95
CA GLY A 318 -0.17 17.35 -16.70
C GLY A 318 -1.14 16.92 -15.58
N ALA A 319 -0.75 15.95 -14.74
CA ALA A 319 -1.61 15.38 -13.71
C ALA A 319 -2.16 16.45 -12.75
N LEU A 320 -3.42 16.34 -12.36
CA LEU A 320 -4.04 17.15 -11.30
C LEU A 320 -3.47 16.76 -9.93
N LEU A 321 -3.17 17.74 -9.10
CA LEU A 321 -2.41 17.56 -7.86
C LEU A 321 -3.15 18.12 -6.64
N GLN A 322 -2.98 17.48 -5.49
CA GLN A 322 -3.52 17.96 -4.23
C GLN A 322 -3.01 19.36 -3.89
N GLY A 323 -3.81 20.19 -3.20
CA GLY A 323 -3.47 21.60 -2.96
C GLY A 323 -2.22 21.87 -2.10
N ASN A 324 -1.65 20.85 -1.44
CA ASN A 324 -0.35 20.97 -0.76
C ASN A 324 0.83 20.40 -1.56
N ALA A 325 0.57 19.83 -2.74
CA ALA A 325 1.60 19.29 -3.60
C ALA A 325 2.37 20.43 -4.29
N ARG A 326 3.69 20.45 -4.03
CA ARG A 326 4.69 21.33 -4.65
C ARG A 326 5.32 20.69 -5.88
N TYR A 327 5.30 19.36 -5.93
CA TYR A 327 5.83 18.54 -7.02
C TYR A 327 4.86 17.42 -7.38
N CYS A 328 4.92 16.96 -8.63
CA CYS A 328 4.14 15.86 -9.15
C CYS A 328 4.67 14.52 -8.62
N SER A 329 3.80 13.73 -7.99
CA SER A 329 4.16 12.41 -7.47
C SER A 329 4.44 11.35 -8.55
N HIS A 330 4.06 11.62 -9.81
CA HIS A 330 4.24 10.71 -10.94
C HIS A 330 5.57 10.91 -11.66
N CYS A 331 5.97 12.17 -11.92
CA CYS A 331 7.15 12.49 -12.73
C CYS A 331 8.17 13.40 -12.03
N GLY A 332 7.90 13.87 -10.81
CA GLY A 332 8.84 14.69 -10.03
C GLY A 332 8.93 16.16 -10.43
N ASN A 333 8.25 16.59 -11.51
CA ASN A 333 8.24 18.00 -11.93
C ASN A 333 7.47 18.92 -10.95
N PRO A 334 7.78 20.22 -10.90
CA PRO A 334 7.04 21.20 -10.11
C PRO A 334 5.53 21.19 -10.39
N SER A 335 4.76 21.69 -9.41
CA SER A 335 3.34 22.00 -9.59
C SER A 335 3.13 23.46 -9.99
N THR A 336 1.98 23.77 -10.59
CA THR A 336 1.60 25.16 -10.91
C THR A 336 1.53 26.03 -9.66
N PHE A 337 1.07 25.50 -8.52
CA PHE A 337 1.07 26.26 -7.27
C PHE A 337 2.49 26.57 -6.76
N LEU A 338 3.48 25.69 -6.97
CA LEU A 338 4.86 26.00 -6.67
C LEU A 338 5.44 27.01 -7.69
N GLN A 339 5.22 26.79 -8.98
CA GLN A 339 5.74 27.64 -10.05
C GLN A 339 5.22 29.07 -9.96
N ASN A 340 3.94 29.25 -9.61
CA ASN A 340 3.31 30.56 -9.42
C ASN A 340 3.57 31.15 -8.03
N SER A 341 4.43 30.53 -7.21
CA SER A 341 4.76 30.98 -5.86
C SER A 341 3.55 31.06 -4.90
N LEU A 342 2.46 30.35 -5.18
CA LEU A 342 1.31 30.19 -4.29
C LEU A 342 1.63 29.28 -3.10
N LEU A 343 2.58 28.36 -3.27
CA LEU A 343 3.16 27.55 -2.19
C LEU A 343 4.63 27.91 -1.99
N LYS A 344 5.02 28.18 -0.74
CA LYS A 344 6.42 28.35 -0.37
C LYS A 344 7.22 27.06 -0.62
N PRO A 345 8.46 27.14 -1.13
CA PRO A 345 9.36 25.98 -1.25
C PRO A 345 9.52 25.21 0.07
N TRP A 346 9.62 23.88 0.01
CA TRP A 346 9.59 23.01 1.19
C TRP A 346 10.77 23.24 2.14
N ASP A 347 11.95 23.52 1.59
CA ASP A 347 13.19 23.79 2.32
C ASP A 347 13.06 25.07 3.14
N LYS A 348 12.45 26.11 2.57
CA LYS A 348 12.17 27.37 3.29
C LYS A 348 11.17 27.19 4.42
N VAL A 349 10.11 26.41 4.19
CA VAL A 349 9.13 26.06 5.25
C VAL A 349 9.81 25.28 6.36
N LYS A 350 10.67 24.31 6.02
CA LYS A 350 11.38 23.48 6.98
C LYS A 350 12.33 24.29 7.86
N SER A 351 13.20 25.11 7.27
CA SER A 351 14.10 25.97 8.03
C SER A 351 13.35 26.97 8.92
N GLY A 352 12.23 27.51 8.46
CA GLY A 352 11.40 28.41 9.28
C GLY A 352 10.83 27.72 10.53
N ASN A 353 10.32 26.49 10.39
CA ASN A 353 9.79 25.73 11.51
C ASN A 353 10.88 25.27 12.49
N GLU A 354 12.06 24.89 11.99
CA GLU A 354 13.21 24.54 12.84
C GLU A 354 13.67 25.75 13.67
N ILE A 355 13.60 26.97 13.13
CA ILE A 355 13.89 28.21 13.88
C ILE A 355 12.83 28.49 14.93
N LEU A 356 11.54 28.38 14.59
CA LEU A 356 10.44 28.60 15.56
C LEU A 356 10.53 27.62 16.74
N GLN A 357 10.82 26.35 16.47
CA GLN A 357 10.99 25.35 17.52
C GLN A 357 12.19 25.65 18.43
N PHE A 358 13.28 26.20 17.89
CA PHE A 358 14.43 26.62 18.67
C PHE A 358 14.11 27.83 19.57
N LEU A 359 13.37 28.81 19.05
CA LEU A 359 12.93 29.99 19.80
C LEU A 359 11.96 29.64 20.94
N GLU A 360 11.01 28.73 20.70
CA GLU A 360 10.09 28.24 21.74
C GLU A 360 10.84 27.53 22.89
N ILE A 361 11.93 26.80 22.57
CA ILE A 361 12.78 26.15 23.59
C ILE A 361 13.58 27.18 24.39
N GLU A 362 14.12 28.22 23.74
CA GLU A 362 14.83 29.30 24.44
C GLU A 362 13.89 30.11 25.35
N GLU A 363 12.66 30.42 24.89
CA GLU A 363 11.67 31.16 25.67
C GLU A 363 11.20 30.39 26.92
N LEU A 364 11.05 29.06 26.81
CA LEU A 364 10.79 28.17 27.96
C LEU A 364 12.00 28.08 28.92
N ALA A 365 13.23 28.07 28.38
CA ALA A 365 14.45 28.04 29.20
C ALA A 365 14.70 29.37 29.95
N THR A 366 14.24 30.50 29.42
CA THR A 366 14.31 31.81 30.11
C THR A 366 13.26 31.98 31.19
N TYR A 367 12.16 31.22 31.17
CA TYR A 367 11.11 31.28 32.18
C TYR A 367 11.45 30.50 33.48
N GLU A 368 12.49 29.66 33.46
CA GLU A 368 12.96 28.90 34.63
C GLU A 368 14.08 29.64 35.40
N ILE A 369 14.33 30.92 35.12
CA ILE A 369 15.32 31.75 35.82
C ILE A 369 14.67 33.08 36.23
N ASP A 370 13.73 33.04 37.16
CA ASP A 370 13.41 34.15 38.07
C ASP A 370 13.40 33.54 39.49
N ASP A 371 14.61 33.25 39.99
CA ASP A 371 14.88 33.20 41.42
C ASP A 371 15.02 34.65 41.90
N ASP A 372 14.07 35.10 42.72
CA ASP A 372 14.31 35.70 44.03
C ASP A 372 13.12 36.58 44.43
N ASP A 373 12.46 36.20 45.51
CA ASP A 373 12.24 37.13 46.61
C ASP A 373 12.22 36.28 47.89
N ASP A 374 13.42 36.19 48.48
CA ASP A 374 13.63 36.19 49.93
C ASP A 374 12.63 37.16 50.57
N ASP A 375 11.83 36.70 51.54
CA ASP A 375 11.64 37.45 52.79
C ASP A 375 10.80 36.65 53.81
N ASP A 376 11.40 36.54 55.00
CA ASP A 376 10.80 36.45 56.32
C ASP A 376 9.90 35.24 56.68
N LEU A 377 10.57 34.20 57.20
CA LEU A 377 10.01 33.39 58.28
C LEU A 377 10.26 34.09 59.63
N PRO A 378 9.18 34.45 60.36
CA PRO A 378 9.16 34.07 61.77
C PRO A 378 7.79 33.55 62.28
N PHE A 379 7.91 32.48 63.09
CA PHE A 379 6.94 31.78 63.95
C PHE A 379 6.12 30.62 63.36
#